data_AF-A0A2T2RHH6-F1
#
_entry.id   AF-A0A2T2RHH6-F1
#
_cell.length_a   1.000
_cell.length_b   1.000
_cell.length_c   1.000
_cell.angle_alpha   90.00
_cell.angle_beta   90.00
_cell.angle_gamma   90.00
#
_symmetry.space_group_name_H-M   'P 1'
#
loop_
_entity.id
_entity.type
_entity.pdbx_description
1 polymer ?
#
loop_
_entity_poly.entity_id
_entity_poly.type
_entity_poly.pdbx_seq_one_letter_code
_entity_poly.pdbx_strand_id
1 'polypeptide(L)'
;MVFALPDLNGGGAEKAVINIVRNWSATDVAPVILLSRRRGRYVCHVPEHVPVVTLDVSLRARDIIRFGRRVRDELADFNVRTVVSSLTAMNRMILRARLLHYLTCRVVVVEQTNLSVRLQRQRLRWLRAQELKLLYATADKMIAASHGLAEDVASTLSLPRDQMECVHNPIDVEQAQQLAYADNSEPLAQDVEALKRPII
;
A
#
# COMPACT_ATOMS: atom_id res chain seq x y z
N MET A 1 0.08 4.06 15.14
CA MET A 1 0.78 3.86 13.85
C MET A 1 -0.14 4.34 12.74
N VAL A 2 0.37 4.96 11.66
CA VAL A 2 -0.49 5.45 10.57
C VAL A 2 -0.34 4.58 9.35
N PHE A 3 -1.44 4.11 8.75
CA PHE A 3 -1.47 3.41 7.47
C PHE A 3 -1.97 4.35 6.38
N ALA A 4 -1.13 4.72 5.42
CA ALA A 4 -1.44 5.67 4.37
C ALA A 4 -1.77 4.97 3.04
N LEU A 5 -2.96 5.23 2.50
CA LEU A 5 -3.48 4.63 1.26
C LEU A 5 -4.16 5.69 0.37
N PRO A 6 -4.13 5.58 -0.97
CA PRO A 6 -4.87 6.48 -1.84
C PRO A 6 -6.39 6.48 -1.57
N ASP A 7 -6.98 5.28 -1.55
CA ASP A 7 -8.39 5.02 -1.29
C ASP A 7 -8.56 3.55 -0.88
N LEU A 8 -9.80 3.10 -0.66
CA LEU A 8 -10.18 1.76 -0.23
C LEU A 8 -10.98 1.00 -1.32
N ASN A 9 -10.63 1.19 -2.59
CA ASN A 9 -11.30 0.54 -3.74
C ASN A 9 -11.10 -0.98 -3.80
N GLY A 10 -10.12 -1.46 -3.08
CA GLY A 10 -10.02 -2.85 -2.65
C GLY A 10 -9.13 -3.72 -3.49
N GLY A 11 -8.00 -3.20 -3.94
CA GLY A 11 -6.88 -4.06 -4.29
C GLY A 11 -6.35 -4.86 -3.08
N GLY A 12 -5.31 -5.64 -3.33
CA GLY A 12 -4.65 -6.44 -2.29
C GLY A 12 -4.02 -5.59 -1.19
N ALA A 13 -3.62 -4.35 -1.51
CA ALA A 13 -3.06 -3.40 -0.56
C ALA A 13 -4.04 -3.01 0.54
N GLU A 14 -5.23 -2.63 0.09
CA GLU A 14 -6.30 -2.15 0.94
C GLU A 14 -6.84 -3.30 1.79
N LYS A 15 -7.02 -4.50 1.20
CA LYS A 15 -7.42 -5.69 1.96
C LYS A 15 -6.42 -6.03 3.06
N ALA A 16 -5.12 -5.98 2.77
CA ALA A 16 -4.08 -6.25 3.76
C ALA A 16 -4.13 -5.25 4.93
N VAL A 17 -4.23 -3.94 4.66
CA VAL A 17 -4.31 -2.93 5.72
C VAL A 17 -5.57 -3.11 6.57
N ILE A 18 -6.73 -3.39 5.97
CA ILE A 18 -7.97 -3.64 6.71
C ILE A 18 -7.82 -4.86 7.62
N ASN A 19 -7.23 -5.95 7.12
CA ASN A 19 -7.01 -7.15 7.92
C ASN A 19 -6.04 -6.89 9.08
N ILE A 20 -4.96 -6.14 8.85
CA ILE A 20 -4.00 -5.77 9.90
C ILE A 20 -4.68 -4.93 10.99
N VAL A 21 -5.41 -3.89 10.57
CA VAL A 21 -6.08 -2.96 11.48
C VAL A 21 -7.21 -3.64 12.26
N ARG A 22 -7.96 -4.55 11.63
CA ARG A 22 -9.03 -5.32 12.27
C ARG A 22 -8.51 -6.24 13.37
N ASN A 23 -7.35 -6.84 13.16
CA ASN A 23 -6.73 -7.76 14.12
C ASN A 23 -5.68 -7.04 14.99
N TRP A 24 -5.73 -5.71 15.04
CA TRP A 24 -4.78 -4.93 15.82
C TRP A 24 -5.07 -5.08 17.32
N SER A 25 -4.09 -5.52 18.09
CA SER A 25 -4.25 -5.66 19.54
C SER A 25 -4.45 -4.29 20.20
N ALA A 26 -5.43 -4.17 21.08
CA ALA A 26 -5.70 -2.95 21.84
C ALA A 26 -4.56 -2.56 22.81
N THR A 27 -3.60 -3.47 23.06
CA THR A 27 -2.45 -3.24 23.94
C THR A 27 -1.30 -2.48 23.27
N ASP A 28 -1.34 -2.32 21.94
CA ASP A 28 -0.29 -1.67 21.16
C ASP A 28 -0.64 -0.23 20.78
N VAL A 29 0.28 0.45 20.08
CA VAL A 29 0.06 1.81 19.55
C VAL A 29 -1.15 1.81 18.62
N ALA A 30 -2.21 2.56 18.98
CA ALA A 30 -3.45 2.64 18.21
C ALA A 30 -3.22 2.94 16.72
N PRO A 31 -3.85 2.19 15.80
CA PRO A 31 -3.72 2.39 14.37
C PRO A 31 -4.61 3.54 13.91
N VAL A 32 -4.16 4.28 12.90
CA VAL A 32 -4.90 5.35 12.22
C VAL A 32 -4.80 5.08 10.73
N ILE A 33 -5.90 5.21 9.99
CA ILE A 33 -5.89 5.11 8.54
C ILE A 33 -5.89 6.52 7.95
N LEU A 34 -4.92 6.81 7.09
CA LEU A 34 -4.81 8.06 6.34
C LEU A 34 -5.15 7.83 4.87
N LEU A 35 -6.17 8.51 4.36
CA LEU A 35 -6.63 8.39 2.99
C LEU A 35 -6.46 9.69 2.20
N SER A 36 -6.09 9.58 0.92
CA SER A 36 -6.23 10.71 -0.01
C SER A 36 -7.69 10.97 -0.36
N ARG A 37 -8.50 9.92 -0.53
CA ARG A 37 -9.94 9.98 -0.74
C ARG A 37 -10.64 8.88 0.03
N ARG A 38 -11.70 9.22 0.77
CA ARG A 38 -12.54 8.23 1.46
C ARG A 38 -13.56 7.64 0.50
N ARG A 39 -13.16 6.61 -0.24
CA ARG A 39 -14.03 5.87 -1.18
C ARG A 39 -13.60 4.42 -1.35
N GLY A 40 -14.52 3.63 -1.86
CA GLY A 40 -14.28 2.23 -2.24
C GLY A 40 -14.94 1.21 -1.33
N ARG A 41 -14.92 -0.06 -1.76
CA ARG A 41 -15.67 -1.16 -1.14
C ARG A 41 -15.28 -1.46 0.31
N TYR A 42 -14.04 -1.17 0.71
CA TYR A 42 -13.58 -1.48 2.06
C TYR A 42 -13.79 -0.36 3.07
N VAL A 43 -14.38 0.78 2.68
CA VAL A 43 -14.68 1.87 3.64
C VAL A 43 -15.59 1.38 4.78
N CYS A 44 -16.60 0.57 4.47
CA CYS A 44 -17.50 -0.03 5.47
C CYS A 44 -16.88 -1.18 6.27
N HIS A 45 -15.67 -1.63 5.91
CA HIS A 45 -14.99 -2.74 6.58
C HIS A 45 -13.97 -2.25 7.62
N VAL A 46 -13.77 -0.93 7.71
CA VAL A 46 -12.92 -0.31 8.74
C VAL A 46 -13.63 -0.43 10.10
N PRO A 47 -12.98 -0.98 11.13
CA PRO A 47 -13.55 -1.04 12.47
C PRO A 47 -13.88 0.35 13.03
N GLU A 48 -14.99 0.50 13.75
CA GLU A 48 -15.46 1.80 14.27
C GLU A 48 -14.45 2.47 15.21
N HIS A 49 -13.66 1.68 15.93
CA HIS A 49 -12.65 2.19 16.86
C HIS A 49 -11.39 2.73 16.18
N VAL A 50 -11.28 2.63 14.85
CA VAL A 50 -10.09 3.04 14.10
C VAL A 50 -10.34 4.40 13.44
N PRO A 51 -9.59 5.45 13.82
CA PRO A 51 -9.71 6.75 13.20
C PRO A 51 -9.35 6.69 11.71
N VAL A 52 -10.21 7.27 10.87
CA VAL A 52 -9.99 7.44 9.42
C VAL A 52 -9.86 8.92 9.09
N VAL A 53 -8.64 9.34 8.80
CA VAL A 53 -8.30 10.71 8.40
C VAL A 53 -8.33 10.81 6.89
N THR A 54 -9.03 11.81 6.35
CA THR A 54 -9.13 12.03 4.90
C THR A 54 -8.54 13.38 4.51
N LEU A 55 -7.59 13.37 3.57
CA LEU A 55 -6.90 14.59 3.15
C LEU A 55 -7.69 15.38 2.11
N ASP A 56 -8.45 14.70 1.25
CA ASP A 56 -9.13 15.23 0.07
C ASP A 56 -8.19 16.01 -0.87
N VAL A 57 -6.95 15.52 -0.99
CA VAL A 57 -5.91 16.07 -1.86
C VAL A 57 -5.54 15.06 -2.93
N SER A 58 -5.35 15.54 -4.16
CA SER A 58 -4.91 14.70 -5.27
C SER A 58 -3.45 14.26 -5.09
N LEU A 59 -3.11 13.02 -5.49
CA LEU A 59 -1.75 12.49 -5.41
C LEU A 59 -0.85 12.92 -6.59
N ARG A 60 -0.99 14.18 -7.02
CA ARG A 60 -0.17 14.79 -8.08
C ARG A 60 0.95 15.60 -7.46
N ALA A 61 2.11 15.61 -8.12
CA ALA A 61 3.29 16.33 -7.63
C ALA A 61 3.04 17.82 -7.39
N ARG A 62 2.20 18.48 -8.22
CA ARG A 62 1.82 19.89 -8.06
C ARG A 62 1.08 20.19 -6.75
N ASP A 63 0.42 19.19 -6.16
CA ASP A 63 -0.37 19.34 -4.96
C ASP A 63 0.43 19.02 -3.69
N ILE A 64 1.76 18.86 -3.80
CA ILE A 64 2.62 18.40 -2.69
C ILE A 64 2.59 19.31 -1.47
N ILE A 65 2.57 20.62 -1.66
CA ILE A 65 2.53 21.58 -0.55
C ILE A 65 1.20 21.44 0.21
N ARG A 66 0.08 21.34 -0.53
CA ARG A 66 -1.25 21.15 0.07
C ARG A 66 -1.33 19.79 0.77
N PHE A 67 -0.84 18.73 0.13
CA PHE A 67 -0.79 17.39 0.70
C PHE A 67 0.01 17.38 2.01
N GLY A 68 1.23 17.91 2.00
CA GLY A 68 2.11 17.95 3.17
C GLY A 68 1.52 18.74 4.34
N ARG A 69 0.96 19.93 4.07
CA ARG A 69 0.26 20.73 5.09
C ARG A 69 -0.91 19.96 5.71
N ARG A 70 -1.80 19.42 4.87
CA ARG A 70 -2.94 18.62 5.34
C ARG A 70 -2.49 17.40 6.14
N VAL A 71 -1.44 16.69 5.71
CA VAL A 71 -0.89 15.55 6.46
C VAL A 71 -0.40 15.99 7.84
N ARG A 72 0.37 17.06 7.92
CA ARG A 72 0.87 17.57 9.21
C ARG A 72 -0.27 18.02 10.11
N ASP A 73 -1.21 18.79 9.58
CA ASP A 73 -2.28 19.41 10.36
C ASP A 73 -3.28 18.34 10.85
N GLU A 74 -3.66 17.38 10.00
CA GLU A 74 -4.60 16.30 10.36
C GLU A 74 -3.97 15.22 11.24
N LEU A 75 -2.63 15.07 11.21
CA LEU A 75 -1.91 14.14 12.07
C LEU A 75 -1.37 14.79 13.35
N ALA A 76 -1.59 16.09 13.56
CA ALA A 76 -1.03 16.83 14.69
C ALA A 76 -1.50 16.29 16.05
N ASP A 77 -2.77 15.90 16.13
CA ASP A 77 -3.39 15.36 17.35
C ASP A 77 -2.99 13.91 17.63
N PHE A 78 -2.32 13.25 16.68
CA PHE A 78 -1.89 11.88 16.79
C PHE A 78 -0.41 11.82 17.15
N ASN A 79 -0.05 10.99 18.14
CA ASN A 79 1.36 10.69 18.43
C ASN A 79 1.94 9.73 17.37
N VAL A 80 2.18 10.25 16.16
CA VAL A 80 2.60 9.46 15.00
C VAL A 80 4.08 9.11 15.10
N ARG A 81 4.36 7.86 15.49
CA ARG A 81 5.73 7.32 15.49
C ARG A 81 6.19 6.79 14.13
N THR A 82 5.25 6.21 13.38
CA THR A 82 5.53 5.55 12.10
C THR A 82 4.34 5.72 11.15
N VAL A 83 4.65 6.06 9.89
CA VAL A 83 3.73 6.00 8.75
C VAL A 83 4.12 4.83 7.86
N VAL A 84 3.20 3.90 7.66
CA VAL A 84 3.30 2.81 6.70
C VAL A 84 2.50 3.21 5.47
N SER A 85 3.18 3.58 4.39
CA SER A 85 2.54 3.98 3.14
C SER A 85 2.49 2.79 2.18
N SER A 86 1.34 2.58 1.54
CA SER A 86 1.15 1.51 0.57
C SER A 86 0.68 2.08 -0.78
N LEU A 87 1.08 1.42 -1.86
CA LEU A 87 0.89 1.81 -3.26
C LEU A 87 1.79 2.98 -3.70
N THR A 88 2.47 2.80 -4.82
CA THR A 88 3.51 3.71 -5.35
C THR A 88 3.06 5.19 -5.45
N ALA A 89 1.78 5.46 -5.71
CA ALA A 89 1.27 6.84 -5.77
C ALA A 89 1.29 7.53 -4.40
N MET A 90 0.85 6.83 -3.34
CA MET A 90 0.88 7.35 -1.97
C MET A 90 2.32 7.38 -1.45
N ASN A 91 3.11 6.33 -1.70
CA ASN A 91 4.52 6.24 -1.31
C ASN A 91 5.31 7.47 -1.76
N ARG A 92 5.15 7.87 -3.03
CA ARG A 92 5.79 9.08 -3.57
C ARG A 92 5.37 10.37 -2.86
N MET A 93 4.11 10.50 -2.50
CA MET A 93 3.60 11.72 -1.85
C MET A 93 4.05 11.82 -0.39
N ILE A 94 4.02 10.70 0.35
CA ILE A 94 4.50 10.63 1.73
C ILE A 94 6.01 10.90 1.80
N LEU A 95 6.81 10.29 0.92
CA LEU A 95 8.26 10.52 0.90
C LEU A 95 8.62 11.96 0.52
N ARG A 96 7.91 12.57 -0.45
CA ARG A 96 8.07 14.00 -0.74
C ARG A 96 7.67 14.88 0.44
N ALA A 97 6.59 14.55 1.14
CA ALA A 97 6.14 15.31 2.30
C ALA A 97 7.19 15.25 3.43
N ARG A 98 7.83 14.09 3.62
CA ARG A 98 8.97 13.92 4.53
C ARG A 98 10.17 14.77 4.12
N LEU A 99 10.56 14.76 2.84
CA LEU A 99 11.67 15.59 2.33
C LEU A 99 11.42 17.10 2.52
N LEU A 100 10.15 17.52 2.50
CA LEU A 100 9.75 18.91 2.76
C LEU A 100 9.47 19.17 4.26
N HIS A 101 9.87 18.27 5.14
CA HIS A 101 9.74 18.36 6.60
C HIS A 101 8.30 18.48 7.13
N TYR A 102 7.29 18.04 6.35
CA TYR A 102 5.92 17.91 6.86
C TYR A 102 5.72 16.66 7.72
N LEU A 103 6.64 15.69 7.63
CA LEU A 103 6.66 14.47 8.42
C LEU A 103 8.07 14.29 9.00
N THR A 104 8.15 14.14 10.32
CA THR A 104 9.41 13.87 11.05
C THR A 104 9.46 12.45 11.61
N CYS A 105 8.37 11.69 11.48
CA CYS A 105 8.26 10.32 11.95
C CYS A 105 8.95 9.33 11.01
N ARG A 106 9.06 8.06 11.46
CA ARG A 106 9.54 6.99 10.60
C ARG A 106 8.57 6.75 9.44
N VAL A 107 9.08 6.48 8.25
CA VAL A 107 8.32 6.20 7.04
C VAL A 107 8.76 4.86 6.50
N VAL A 108 7.81 3.92 6.48
CA VAL A 108 7.94 2.61 5.86
C VAL A 108 7.10 2.64 4.58
N VAL A 109 7.68 2.20 3.46
CA VAL A 109 6.94 2.08 2.20
C VAL A 109 6.71 0.62 1.85
N VAL A 110 5.51 0.31 1.40
CA VAL A 110 5.08 -1.02 1.00
C VAL A 110 4.77 -1.02 -0.50
N GLU A 111 5.44 -1.90 -1.25
CA GLU A 111 5.15 -2.16 -2.66
C GLU A 111 4.43 -3.49 -2.85
N GLN A 112 3.31 -3.42 -3.57
CA GLN A 112 2.40 -4.52 -3.81
C GLN A 112 2.12 -4.74 -5.30
N THR A 113 2.78 -3.97 -6.17
CA THR A 113 2.62 -4.06 -7.62
C THR A 113 3.98 -4.00 -8.30
N ASN A 114 4.13 -4.71 -9.43
CA ASN A 114 5.34 -4.65 -10.24
C ASN A 114 5.61 -3.21 -10.70
N LEU A 115 6.70 -2.65 -10.18
CA LEU A 115 7.12 -1.29 -10.41
C LEU A 115 7.63 -1.11 -11.84
N SER A 116 8.31 -2.13 -12.39
CA SER A 116 8.78 -2.15 -13.78
C SER A 116 7.62 -1.93 -14.76
N VAL A 117 6.56 -2.73 -14.67
CA VAL A 117 5.36 -2.65 -15.51
C VAL A 117 4.68 -1.31 -15.34
N ARG A 118 4.60 -0.79 -14.11
CA ARG A 118 4.01 0.52 -13.83
C ARG A 118 4.79 1.64 -14.50
N LEU A 119 6.12 1.60 -14.47
CA LEU A 119 6.98 2.63 -15.08
C LEU A 119 7.00 2.56 -16.61
N GLN A 120 6.87 1.37 -17.21
CA GLN A 120 6.76 1.22 -18.67
C GLN A 120 5.57 1.99 -19.24
N ARG A 121 4.47 2.10 -18.48
CA ARG A 121 3.26 2.84 -18.88
C ARG A 121 3.36 4.35 -18.68
N GLN A 122 4.47 4.87 -18.15
CA GLN A 122 4.63 6.29 -17.84
C GLN A 122 5.51 7.00 -18.87
N ARG A 123 5.13 8.24 -19.21
CA ARG A 123 6.02 9.17 -19.92
C ARG A 123 7.24 9.48 -19.05
N LEU A 124 8.38 9.71 -19.68
CA LEU A 124 9.64 10.04 -19.00
C LEU A 124 10.05 8.98 -17.97
N ARG A 125 9.93 7.69 -18.35
CA ARG A 125 10.18 6.53 -17.46
C ARG A 125 11.49 6.62 -16.68
N TRP A 126 12.56 7.08 -17.33
CA TRP A 126 13.87 7.19 -16.70
C TRP A 126 13.89 8.27 -15.61
N LEU A 127 13.36 9.46 -15.88
CA LEU A 127 13.22 10.52 -14.87
C LEU A 127 12.35 10.07 -13.70
N ARG A 128 11.26 9.33 -13.97
CA ARG A 128 10.38 8.78 -12.93
C ARG A 128 11.08 7.71 -12.09
N ALA A 129 11.90 6.86 -12.70
CA ALA A 129 12.71 5.86 -12.00
C ALA A 129 13.77 6.54 -11.12
N GLN A 130 14.47 7.56 -11.61
CA GLN A 130 15.46 8.30 -10.82
C GLN A 130 14.81 9.02 -9.64
N GLU A 131 13.66 9.67 -9.86
CA GLU A 131 12.89 10.29 -8.78
C GLU A 131 12.49 9.25 -7.72
N LEU A 132 11.95 8.10 -8.15
CA LEU A 132 11.58 7.03 -7.23
C LEU A 132 12.78 6.49 -6.46
N LYS A 133 13.92 6.27 -7.12
CA LYS A 133 15.16 5.84 -6.49
C LYS A 133 15.57 6.78 -5.35
N LEU A 134 15.60 8.08 -5.63
CA LEU A 134 15.97 9.10 -4.62
C LEU A 134 14.96 9.14 -3.47
N LEU A 135 13.66 9.09 -3.77
CA LEU A 135 12.63 9.08 -2.74
C LEU A 135 12.73 7.81 -1.88
N TYR A 136 12.89 6.64 -2.47
CA TYR A 136 12.84 5.36 -1.75
C TYR A 136 14.10 5.15 -0.91
N ALA A 137 15.24 5.72 -1.33
CA ALA A 137 16.46 5.78 -0.52
C ALA A 137 16.29 6.61 0.77
N THR A 138 15.25 7.45 0.87
CA THR A 138 14.96 8.25 2.08
C THR A 138 13.96 7.58 3.03
N ALA A 139 13.40 6.44 2.63
CA ALA A 139 12.52 5.64 3.49
C ALA A 139 13.37 4.95 4.57
N ASP A 140 12.84 4.83 5.79
CA ASP A 140 13.54 4.10 6.86
C ASP A 140 13.52 2.59 6.61
N LYS A 141 12.49 2.11 5.90
CA LYS A 141 12.35 0.71 5.52
C LYS A 141 11.49 0.58 4.26
N MET A 142 11.85 -0.38 3.41
CA MET A 142 11.05 -0.81 2.27
C MET A 142 10.56 -2.23 2.49
N ILE A 143 9.26 -2.45 2.27
CA ILE A 143 8.61 -3.75 2.35
C ILE A 143 8.03 -4.09 0.97
N ALA A 144 8.29 -5.30 0.51
CA ALA A 144 7.65 -5.87 -0.68
C ALA A 144 6.71 -7.01 -0.27
N ALA A 145 5.57 -7.11 -0.95
CA ALA A 145 4.59 -8.16 -0.65
C ALA A 145 5.02 -9.57 -1.12
N SER A 146 6.09 -9.66 -1.91
CA SER A 146 6.67 -10.92 -2.36
C SER A 146 8.15 -10.74 -2.72
N HIS A 147 8.89 -11.85 -2.79
CA HIS A 147 10.29 -11.84 -3.23
C HIS A 147 10.44 -11.31 -4.65
N GLY A 148 9.55 -11.71 -5.57
CA GLY A 148 9.55 -11.21 -6.95
C GLY A 148 9.31 -9.70 -7.02
N LEU A 149 8.47 -9.13 -6.15
CA LEU A 149 8.31 -7.67 -6.06
C LEU A 149 9.55 -6.99 -5.50
N ALA A 150 10.22 -7.60 -4.52
CA ALA A 150 11.45 -7.05 -3.97
C ALA A 150 12.57 -7.02 -5.03
N GLU A 151 12.71 -8.08 -5.82
CA GLU A 151 13.64 -8.16 -6.94
C GLU A 151 13.29 -7.18 -8.06
N ASP A 152 12.01 -7.02 -8.38
CA ASP A 152 11.53 -6.06 -9.37
C ASP A 152 11.87 -4.63 -8.96
N VAL A 153 11.61 -4.24 -7.71
CA VAL A 153 11.93 -2.89 -7.21
C VAL A 153 13.45 -2.68 -7.16
N ALA A 154 14.22 -3.65 -6.66
CA ALA A 154 15.68 -3.57 -6.57
C ALA A 154 16.33 -3.39 -7.94
N SER A 155 15.93 -4.20 -8.93
CA SER A 155 16.43 -4.10 -10.31
C SER A 155 15.97 -2.82 -11.00
N THR A 156 14.70 -2.45 -10.87
CA THR A 156 14.11 -1.28 -11.54
C THR A 156 14.67 0.05 -11.03
N LEU A 157 14.91 0.16 -9.72
CA LEU A 157 15.45 1.38 -9.11
C LEU A 157 16.97 1.32 -8.89
N SER A 158 17.61 0.19 -9.20
CA SER A 158 19.02 -0.08 -8.89
C SER A 158 19.32 0.23 -7.41
N LEU A 159 18.49 -0.31 -6.52
CA LEU A 159 18.63 -0.21 -5.07
C LEU A 159 19.16 -1.53 -4.49
N PRO A 160 19.95 -1.48 -3.41
CA PRO A 160 20.42 -2.67 -2.73
C PRO A 160 19.25 -3.53 -2.22
N ARG A 161 19.26 -4.83 -2.53
CA ARG A 161 18.18 -5.76 -2.18
C ARG A 161 18.06 -5.98 -0.67
N ASP A 162 19.17 -5.89 0.05
CA ASP A 162 19.27 -5.99 1.52
C ASP A 162 18.49 -4.88 2.26
N GLN A 163 18.25 -3.74 1.61
CA GLN A 163 17.41 -2.66 2.15
C GLN A 163 15.90 -2.96 2.08
N MET A 164 15.51 -4.07 1.45
CA MET A 164 14.11 -4.47 1.27
C MET A 164 13.79 -5.72 2.08
N GLU A 165 12.67 -5.66 2.81
CA GLU A 165 12.13 -6.81 3.51
C GLU A 165 10.94 -7.38 2.75
N CYS A 166 10.85 -8.70 2.70
CA CYS A 166 9.69 -9.36 2.10
C CYS A 166 8.73 -9.74 3.22
N VAL A 167 7.54 -9.16 3.22
CA VAL A 167 6.46 -9.53 4.15
C VAL A 167 5.25 -9.87 3.30
N HIS A 168 4.88 -11.16 3.31
CA HIS A 168 3.71 -11.62 2.57
C HIS A 168 2.44 -11.02 3.17
N ASN A 169 1.54 -10.56 2.30
CA ASN A 169 0.25 -10.07 2.76
C ASN A 169 -0.50 -11.18 3.51
N PRO A 170 -1.09 -10.89 4.68
CA PRO A 170 -1.83 -11.89 5.43
C PRO A 170 -3.05 -12.34 4.63
N ILE A 171 -3.19 -13.65 4.45
CA ILE A 171 -4.37 -14.28 3.88
C ILE A 171 -5.26 -14.68 5.05
N ASP A 172 -6.53 -14.31 4.98
CA ASP A 172 -7.55 -14.81 5.89
C ASP A 172 -7.88 -16.25 5.47
N VAL A 173 -7.21 -17.21 6.10
CA VAL A 173 -7.29 -18.63 5.76
C VAL A 173 -8.69 -19.18 5.99
N GLU A 174 -9.35 -18.76 7.08
CA GLU A 174 -10.71 -19.19 7.41
C GLU A 174 -11.71 -18.68 6.37
N GLN A 175 -11.64 -17.39 6.01
CA GLN A 175 -12.47 -16.85 4.93
C GLN A 175 -12.19 -17.55 3.59
N ALA A 176 -10.91 -17.81 3.26
CA ALA A 176 -10.55 -18.50 2.03
C ALA A 176 -11.11 -19.93 1.98
N GLN A 177 -11.06 -20.65 3.11
CA GLN A 177 -11.65 -21.98 3.24
C GLN A 177 -13.17 -21.93 3.14
N GLN A 178 -13.83 -21.01 3.84
CA GLN A 178 -15.28 -20.83 3.76
C GLN A 178 -15.75 -20.52 2.34
N LEU A 179 -15.04 -19.69 1.58
CA LEU A 179 -15.35 -19.41 0.17
C LEU A 179 -15.03 -20.59 -0.77
N ALA A 180 -14.06 -21.43 -0.42
CA ALA A 180 -13.75 -22.65 -1.17
C ALA A 180 -14.79 -23.76 -0.95
N TYR A 181 -15.38 -23.82 0.25
CA TYR A 181 -16.44 -24.78 0.61
C TYR A 181 -17.86 -24.21 0.43
N ALA A 182 -18.01 -22.91 0.17
CA ALA A 182 -19.25 -22.35 -0.31
C ALA A 182 -19.57 -23.00 -1.65
N ASP A 183 -20.80 -23.50 -1.79
CA ASP A 183 -21.27 -24.21 -2.98
C ASP A 183 -21.28 -23.26 -4.19
N ASN A 184 -20.13 -23.15 -4.84
CA ASN A 184 -19.95 -22.42 -6.09
C ASN A 184 -20.39 -23.34 -7.23
N SER A 185 -21.68 -23.62 -7.30
CA SER A 185 -22.35 -24.25 -8.45
C SER A 185 -22.39 -23.33 -9.68
N GLU A 186 -21.35 -22.50 -9.86
CA GLU A 186 -21.15 -21.69 -11.05
C GLU A 186 -20.51 -22.53 -12.18
N PRO A 187 -20.92 -22.30 -13.44
CA PRO A 187 -20.46 -23.05 -14.61
C PRO A 187 -18.93 -22.97 -14.84
N LEU A 188 -18.23 -22.05 -14.19
CA LEU A 188 -16.78 -21.87 -14.32
C LEU A 188 -15.99 -23.14 -13.90
N ALA A 189 -16.47 -23.90 -12.92
CA ALA A 189 -15.82 -25.15 -12.51
C ALA A 189 -15.87 -26.21 -13.63
N GLN A 190 -17.02 -26.30 -14.32
CA GLN A 190 -17.20 -27.18 -15.47
C GLN A 190 -16.38 -26.71 -16.68
N ASP A 191 -16.30 -25.40 -16.90
CA ASP A 191 -15.51 -24.81 -17.98
C ASP A 191 -14.00 -25.01 -17.76
N VAL A 192 -13.52 -24.92 -16.51
CA VAL A 192 -12.11 -25.18 -16.17
C VAL A 192 -11.75 -26.66 -16.33
N GLU A 193 -12.65 -27.58 -15.99
CA GLU A 193 -12.47 -29.01 -16.26
C GLU A 193 -12.49 -29.34 -17.75
N ALA A 194 -13.24 -28.56 -18.54
CA ALA A 194 -13.30 -28.68 -20.01
C ALA A 194 -12.10 -28.04 -20.73
N LEU A 195 -11.26 -27.25 -20.04
CA LEU A 195 -10.02 -26.72 -20.63
C LEU A 195 -9.09 -27.89 -20.94
N LYS A 196 -8.71 -28.03 -22.22
CA LYS A 196 -7.68 -28.98 -22.63
C LYS A 196 -6.41 -28.69 -21.85
N ARG A 197 -6.08 -29.58 -20.90
CA ARG A 197 -4.79 -29.52 -20.17
C ARG A 197 -3.68 -29.46 -21.22
N PRO A 198 -2.73 -28.52 -21.14
CA PRO A 198 -1.57 -28.56 -22.02
C PRO A 198 -0.88 -29.91 -21.81
N ILE A 199 -0.76 -30.66 -22.90
CA ILE A 199 0.03 -31.88 -22.94
C ILE A 199 1.45 -31.47 -22.54
N ILE A 200 1.95 -32.08 -21.46
CA ILE A 200 3.33 -31.95 -20.99
C ILE A 200 4.28 -32.32 -22.13
#